data_AF-A0A385KNR3-F1
#
_entry.id   AF-A0A385KNR3-F1
#
_cell.length_a   1.000
_cell.length_b   1.000
_cell.length_c   1.000
_cell.angle_alpha   90.00
_cell.angle_beta   90.00
_cell.angle_gamma   90.00
#
_symmetry.space_group_name_H-M   'P 1'
#
loop_
_entity.id
_entity.type
_entity.pdbx_description
1 polymer ?
#
loop_
_entity_poly.entity_id
_entity_poly.type
_entity_poly.pdbx_seq_one_letter_code
_entity_poly.pdbx_strand_id
1 'polypeptide(L)' 'CSIVGYNGDVVYDRYIKPASPITDYRTKWSGIRREHLFNAIPFSVAQKEILKILHGKIVIGHAIHNDYKALN' A
#
# COMPACT_ATOMS: atom_id res chain seq x y z
N CYS A 1 0.15 -1.18 2.63
CA CYS A 1 0.88 -1.57 1.41
C CYS A 1 2.24 -2.04 1.87
N SER A 2 2.68 -3.18 1.35
CA SER A 2 3.92 -3.81 1.76
C SER A 2 4.76 -4.10 0.52
N ILE A 3 6.06 -3.82 0.59
CA ILE A 3 7.04 -4.07 -0.47
C ILE A 3 8.20 -4.81 0.17
N VAL A 4 8.57 -5.93 -0.43
CA VAL A 4 9.70 -6.75 0.02
C VAL A 4 10.81 -6.74 -1.02
N GLY A 5 12.05 -6.82 -0.55
CA GLY A 5 13.24 -6.98 -1.36
C GLY A 5 13.34 -8.41 -1.91
N TYR A 6 14.31 -8.62 -2.80
CA TYR A 6 14.56 -9.92 -3.41
C TYR A 6 14.86 -11.02 -2.37
N ASN A 7 15.52 -10.66 -1.26
CA ASN A 7 15.86 -11.58 -0.19
C ASN A 7 14.72 -11.75 0.84
N GLY A 8 13.54 -11.15 0.60
CA GLY A 8 12.40 -11.19 1.51
C GLY A 8 12.44 -10.16 2.65
N ASP A 9 13.44 -9.27 2.65
CA ASP A 9 13.52 -8.15 3.59
C ASP A 9 12.38 -7.15 3.37
N VAL A 10 11.78 -6.65 4.45
CA VAL A 10 10.69 -5.66 4.36
C VAL A 10 11.27 -4.28 4.08
N VAL A 11 11.06 -3.79 2.85
CA VAL A 11 11.52 -2.46 2.40
C VAL A 11 10.49 -1.38 2.74
N TYR A 12 9.22 -1.75 2.72
CA TYR A 12 8.11 -0.87 3.04
C TYR A 12 6.99 -1.69 3.65
N ASP A 13 6.43 -1.25 4.77
CA ASP A 13 5.18 -1.79 5.29
C ASP A 13 4.47 -0.75 6.13
N ARG A 14 3.38 -0.19 5.59
CA ARG A 14 2.62 0.88 6.27
C ARG A 14 1.13 0.79 5.99
N TYR A 15 0.35 1.19 7.01
CA TYR A 15 -1.04 1.55 6.83
C TYR A 15 -1.15 2.92 6.16
N ILE A 16 -2.01 3.00 5.16
CA ILE A 16 -2.20 4.18 4.32
C ILE A 16 -3.66 4.59 4.42
N LYS A 17 -3.90 5.85 4.72
CA LYS A 17 -5.24 6.43 4.77
C LYS A 17 -5.67 6.83 3.35
N PRO A 18 -6.73 6.23 2.78
CA PRO A 18 -7.24 6.60 1.46
C PRO A 18 -7.68 8.07 1.40
N ALA A 19 -7.63 8.65 0.21
CA ALA A 19 -8.08 10.03 -0.01
C ALA A 19 -9.60 10.17 0.11
N SER A 20 -10.35 9.14 -0.30
CA SER A 20 -11.81 9.11 -0.20
C SER A 20 -12.29 8.48 1.12
N PRO A 21 -13.48 8.86 1.61
CA PRO A 21 -14.09 8.22 2.77
C PRO A 21 -14.27 6.71 2.56
N ILE A 22 -13.97 5.94 3.60
CA ILE A 22 -14.12 4.47 3.57
C ILE A 22 -15.57 4.12 3.87
N THR A 23 -16.21 3.41 2.93
CA THR A 23 -17.57 2.88 3.08
C THR A 23 -17.58 1.46 3.64
N ASP A 24 -16.57 0.65 3.30
CA ASP A 24 -16.37 -0.70 3.81
C ASP A 24 -14.86 -1.01 3.91
N TYR A 25 -14.42 -1.45 5.09
CA TYR A 25 -13.03 -1.81 5.34
C TYR A 25 -12.65 -3.19 4.79
N ARG A 26 -13.63 -4.04 4.50
CA ARG A 26 -13.43 -5.42 4.04
C ARG A 26 -12.54 -6.23 4.99
N THR A 27 -12.64 -5.98 6.30
CA THR A 27 -11.71 -6.47 7.34
C THR A 27 -11.45 -7.98 7.28
N LYS A 28 -12.45 -8.78 6.91
CA LYS A 28 -12.31 -10.24 6.73
C LYS A 28 -11.19 -10.62 5.75
N TRP A 29 -10.95 -9.80 4.73
CA TRP A 29 -9.92 -10.04 3.71
C TRP A 29 -8.74 -9.09 3.84
N SER A 30 -8.99 -7.81 4.14
CA SER A 30 -7.96 -6.79 4.20
C SER A 30 -7.17 -6.80 5.51
N GLY A 31 -7.74 -7.36 6.59
CA GLY A 31 -7.23 -7.21 7.94
C GLY A 31 -7.29 -5.77 8.49
N ILE A 32 -7.80 -4.80 7.74
CA ILE A 32 -7.82 -3.39 8.14
C ILE A 32 -8.98 -3.11 9.10
N ARG A 33 -8.67 -2.47 10.22
CA ARG A 33 -9.62 -1.91 11.19
C ARG A 33 -9.50 -0.39 11.21
N ARG A 34 -10.52 0.28 11.75
CA ARG A 34 -10.55 1.75 11.88
C ARG A 34 -9.34 2.29 12.64
N GLU A 35 -8.91 1.59 13.70
CA GLU A 35 -7.74 1.94 14.52
C GLU A 35 -6.42 1.96 13.73
N HIS A 36 -6.25 1.06 12.75
CA HIS A 36 -5.06 1.04 11.89
C HIS A 36 -4.92 2.32 11.07
N LEU A 37 -6.02 3.03 10.83
CA LEU A 37 -6.04 4.25 10.00
C LEU A 37 -6.04 5.54 10.82
N PHE A 38 -6.03 5.46 12.15
CA PHE A 38 -6.00 6.65 13.00
C PHE A 38 -4.70 7.44 12.83
N ASN A 39 -3.57 6.74 12.83
CA ASN A 39 -2.22 7.30 12.62
C ASN A 39 -1.61 6.88 11.26
N ALA A 40 -2.43 6.42 10.32
CA ALA A 40 -1.95 6.04 9.00
C ALA A 40 -1.49 7.26 8.21
N ILE A 41 -0.47 7.05 7.37
CA ILE A 41 0.05 8.13 6.53
C ILE A 41 -0.95 8.49 5.42
N PRO A 42 -0.99 9.75 4.97
CA PRO A 42 -1.83 10.13 3.84
C PRO A 42 -1.44 9.40 2.56
N PHE A 43 -2.43 9.03 1.74
CA PHE A 43 -2.22 8.37 0.46
C PHE A 43 -1.19 9.09 -0.45
N SER A 44 -1.26 10.42 -0.52
CA SER A 44 -0.35 11.22 -1.35
C SER A 44 1.12 11.14 -0.92
N VAL A 45 1.38 10.93 0.37
CA VAL A 45 2.74 10.72 0.89
C VAL A 45 3.20 9.31 0.55
N ALA A 46 2.35 8.32 0.84
CA ALA A 46 2.64 6.92 0.55
C ALA A 46 2.93 6.68 -0.95
N GLN A 47 2.12 7.28 -1.84
CA GLN A 47 2.29 7.17 -3.28
C GLN A 47 3.67 7.64 -3.73
N LYS A 48 4.14 8.80 -3.23
CA LYS A 48 5.48 9.32 -3.55
C LYS A 48 6.59 8.41 -3.03
N GLU A 49 6.46 7.91 -1.81
CA GLU A 49 7.42 6.96 -1.22
C GLU A 49 7.49 5.67 -2.05
N ILE A 50 6.34 5.08 -2.37
CA ILE A 50 6.25 3.83 -3.16
C ILE A 50 6.81 4.03 -4.56
N LEU A 51 6.42 5.08 -5.29
CA LEU A 51 6.93 5.33 -6.64
C LEU A 51 8.45 5.53 -6.65
N LYS A 52 9.02 6.18 -5.63
CA LYS A 52 10.47 6.31 -5.47
C LYS A 52 11.14 4.95 -5.25
N ILE A 53 10.52 4.05 -4.48
CA ILE A 53 11.04 2.69 -4.24
C ILE A 53 10.99 1.86 -5.52
N LEU A 54 9.89 1.94 -6.28
CA LEU A 54 9.68 1.13 -7.48
C LEU A 54 10.45 1.63 -8.71
N HIS A 55 10.86 2.91 -8.74
CA HIS A 55 11.52 3.52 -9.89
C HIS A 55 12.78 2.73 -10.33
N GLY A 56 12.81 2.34 -11.60
CA GLY A 56 13.92 1.60 -12.20
C GLY A 56 14.03 0.13 -11.77
N LYS A 57 12.99 -0.43 -11.14
CA LYS A 57 12.97 -1.84 -10.69
C LYS A 57 11.94 -2.66 -11.46
N ILE A 58 12.19 -3.97 -11.56
CA ILE A 58 11.18 -4.95 -11.98
C ILE A 58 10.31 -5.25 -10.77
N VAL A 59 9.01 -5.06 -10.90
CA VAL A 59 8.04 -5.31 -9.82
C VAL A 59 7.38 -6.66 -10.04
N ILE A 60 7.43 -7.51 -9.02
CA ILE A 60 6.89 -8.88 -9.05
C ILE A 60 5.70 -8.93 -8.08
N GLY A 61 4.57 -9.44 -8.56
CA GLY A 61 3.35 -9.56 -7.77
C GLY A 61 2.24 -10.32 -8.51
N HIS A 62 1.26 -10.83 -7.79
CA HIS A 62 0.11 -11.51 -8.36
C HIS A 62 -0.97 -10.49 -8.76
N ALA A 63 -1.44 -10.53 -10.02
CA ALA A 63 -2.44 -9.60 -10.53
C ALA A 63 -2.10 -8.11 -10.30
N ILE A 64 -0.83 -7.75 -10.49
CA ILE A 64 -0.22 -6.46 -10.13
C ILE A 64 -0.91 -5.22 -10.72
N HIS A 65 -1.68 -5.38 -11.80
CA HIS A 65 -2.47 -4.30 -12.39
C HIS A 65 -3.50 -3.73 -11.40
N ASN A 66 -4.02 -4.52 -10.46
CA ASN A 66 -4.93 -4.03 -9.43
C ASN A 66 -4.21 -3.12 -8.44
N ASP A 67 -2.98 -3.48 -8.05
CA ASP A 67 -2.15 -2.67 -7.16
C ASP A 67 -1.74 -1.36 -7.83
N TYR A 68 -1.34 -1.40 -9.10
CA TYR A 68 -1.06 -0.18 -9.86
C TYR A 68 -2.30 0.71 -10.00
N LYS A 69 -3.48 0.12 -10.23
CA LYS A 69 -4.74 0.87 -10.27
C LYS A 69 -5.08 1.50 -8.92
N ALA A 70 -4.74 0.84 -7.81
CA ALA A 70 -4.94 1.39 -6.47
C ALA A 70 -3.90 2.47 -6.10
N LEU A 71 -2.74 2.46 -6.76
CA LEU A 71 -1.66 3.43 -6.57
C LEU A 71 -1.83 4.68 -7.46
N ASN A 72 -2.63 4.63 -8.51
CA ASN A 72 -2.83 5.72 -9.48
C ASN A 72 -4.05 6.58 -9.14
#